data_AF-A0A946FX13-F1
#
_entry.id   AF-A0A946FX13-F1
#
_cell.length_a   1.000
_cell.length_b   1.000
_cell.length_c   1.000
_cell.angle_alpha   90.00
_cell.angle_beta   90.00
_cell.angle_gamma   90.00
#
_symmetry.space_group_name_H-M   'P 1'
#
loop_
_entity.id
_entity.type
_entity.pdbx_description
1 polymer ?
#
loop_
_entity_poly.entity_id
_entity_poly.type
_entity_poly.pdbx_seq_one_letter_code
_entity_poly.pdbx_strand_id
1 'polypeptide(L)' 'MQNQEKIQLTIYLPMGTRTKLQAMAAQKMLEHPQKNFSAASIAASMLIEHLTPMEQEEKN' A
#
# COMPACT_ATOMS: atom_id res chain seq x y z
N MET A 1 7.32 -19.44 -12.04
CA MET A 1 6.87 -18.19 -11.38
C MET A 1 7.57 -18.15 -10.03
N GLN A 2 8.54 -17.24 -9.82
CA GLN A 2 9.09 -17.04 -8.48
C GLN A 2 7.95 -16.56 -7.60
N ASN A 3 7.55 -17.39 -6.64
CA ASN A 3 6.53 -17.05 -5.66
C ASN A 3 7.14 -15.95 -4.80
N GLN A 4 6.83 -14.68 -5.10
CA GLN A 4 7.29 -13.58 -4.25
C GLN A 4 6.70 -13.82 -2.86
N GLU A 5 7.58 -14.08 -1.88
CA GLU A 5 7.17 -14.36 -0.52
C GLU A 5 6.34 -13.19 0.01
N LYS A 6 5.12 -13.49 0.44
CA LYS A 6 4.23 -12.50 1.01
C LYS A 6 4.48 -12.43 2.51
N ILE A 7 4.89 -11.25 2.97
CA ILE A 7 5.03 -10.97 4.40
C ILE A 7 3.85 -10.11 4.87
N GLN A 8 3.41 -10.32 6.11
CA GLN A 8 2.42 -9.47 6.77
C GLN A 8 3.12 -8.55 7.77
N LEU A 9 2.99 -7.25 7.57
CA LEU A 9 3.46 -6.23 8.51
C LEU A 9 2.29 -5.67 9.31
N THR A 10 2.47 -5.52 10.62
CA THR A 10 1.52 -4.80 11.48
C THR A 10 2.11 -3.44 11.84
N ILE A 11 1.41 -2.36 11.50
CA ILE A 11 1.83 -0.98 11.77
C ILE A 11 0.78 -0.22 12.58
N TYR A 12 1.24 0.67 13.45
CA TYR A 12 0.38 1.57 14.20
C TYR A 12 0.36 2.93 13.51
N LEU A 13 -0.84 3.43 13.21
CA LEU A 13 -1.04 4.70 12.54
C LEU A 13 -2.02 5.57 13.35
N PRO A 14 -1.88 6.90 13.31
CA PRO A 14 -2.92 7.79 13.80
C PRO A 14 -4.26 7.51 13.14
N MET A 15 -5.35 7.64 13.89
CA MET A 15 -6.71 7.31 13.40
C MET A 15 -7.10 8.14 12.16
N GLY A 16 -6.68 9.41 12.10
CA GLY A 16 -6.88 10.26 10.94
C GLY A 16 -6.22 9.71 9.67
N THR A 17 -5.01 9.14 9.78
CA THR A 17 -4.30 8.52 8.66
C THR A 17 -5.03 7.26 8.18
N ARG A 18 -5.47 6.40 9.11
CA ARG A 18 -6.28 5.21 8.77
C ARG A 18 -7.56 5.60 8.02
N THR A 19 -8.24 6.64 8.48
CA THR A 19 -9.49 7.13 7.85
C THR A 19 -9.25 7.61 6.42
N LYS A 20 -8.15 8.36 6.19
CA LYS A 20 -7.75 8.80 4.85
C LYS A 20 -7.47 7.61 3.92
N LEU A 21 -6.73 6.61 4.40
CA LEU A 21 -6.43 5.40 3.63
C LEU A 21 -7.71 4.62 3.26
N GLN A 22 -8.69 4.57 4.17
CA GLN A 22 -10.00 3.95 3.88
C GLN A 22 -10.78 4.72 2.81
N ALA A 23 -10.79 6.05 2.88
CA ALA A 23 -11.43 6.87 1.85
C ALA A 23 -10.80 6.67 0.47
N MET A 24 -9.46 6.63 0.40
CA MET A 24 -8.74 6.34 -0.85
C MET A 24 -9.05 4.94 -1.39
N ALA A 25 -9.13 3.93 -0.50
CA ALA A 25 -9.51 2.58 -0.91
C ALA A 25 -10.92 2.54 -1.49
N ALA A 26 -11.88 3.20 -0.85
CA ALA A 26 -13.26 3.30 -1.34
C ALA A 26 -13.31 4.00 -2.72
N GLN A 27 -12.56 5.08 -2.90
CA GLN A 27 -12.47 5.76 -4.18
C GLN A 27 -11.91 4.84 -5.29
N LYS A 28 -10.83 4.09 -5.03
CA LYS A 28 -10.30 3.13 -6.00
C LYS A 28 -11.26 1.99 -6.34
N MET A 29 -12.10 1.58 -5.39
CA MET A 29 -13.15 0.59 -5.67
C MET A 29 -14.23 1.15 -6.61
N LEU A 30 -14.54 2.44 -6.55
CA LEU A 30 -15.46 3.07 -7.50
C LEU A 30 -14.87 3.10 -8.92
N GLU A 31 -13.57 3.39 -9.04
CA GLU A 31 -12.84 3.44 -10.31
C GLU A 31 -12.61 2.03 -10.91
N HIS A 32 -12.46 1.03 -10.06
CA HIS A 32 -12.17 -0.35 -10.43
C HIS A 32 -13.01 -1.35 -9.61
N PRO A 33 -14.33 -1.45 -9.87
CA PRO A 33 -15.27 -2.23 -9.06
C PRO A 33 -14.96 -3.74 -8.99
N GLN A 34 -14.21 -4.27 -9.95
CA GLN A 34 -13.76 -5.65 -10.01
C GLN A 34 -12.54 -5.95 -9.12
N LYS A 35 -11.93 -4.93 -8.50
CA LYS A 35 -10.74 -5.06 -7.65
C LYS A 35 -11.07 -4.73 -6.19
N ASN A 36 -10.53 -5.54 -5.29
CA ASN A 36 -10.65 -5.30 -3.85
C ASN A 36 -9.51 -4.39 -3.38
N PHE A 37 -9.86 -3.17 -2.96
CA PHE A 37 -8.92 -2.28 -2.28
C PHE A 37 -9.25 -2.20 -0.80
N SER A 38 -8.22 -2.14 0.03
CA SER A 38 -8.32 -1.92 1.47
C SER A 38 -7.36 -0.82 1.88
N ALA A 39 -7.57 -0.25 3.07
CA ALA A 39 -6.60 0.69 3.64
C ALA A 39 -5.19 0.10 3.72
N ALA A 40 -5.07 -1.21 4.00
CA ALA A 40 -3.80 -1.92 4.05
C ALA A 40 -3.15 -2.03 2.66
N SER A 41 -3.91 -2.33 1.60
CA SER A 41 -3.34 -2.41 0.25
C SER A 41 -2.92 -1.04 -0.27
N ILE A 42 -3.66 0.02 0.05
CA ILE A 42 -3.27 1.40 -0.28
C ILE A 42 -1.97 1.76 0.45
N ALA A 43 -1.90 1.51 1.76
CA ALA A 43 -0.69 1.78 2.53
C ALA A 43 0.52 0.99 2.01
N ALA A 44 0.34 -0.28 1.67
CA ALA A 44 1.40 -1.11 1.11
C ALA A 44 1.90 -0.58 -0.23
N SER A 45 1.00 -0.16 -1.14
CA SER A 45 1.39 0.46 -2.42
C SER A 45 2.20 1.73 -2.21
N MET A 46 1.78 2.61 -1.30
CA MET A 46 2.52 3.85 -1.01
C MET A 46 3.89 3.57 -0.39
N LEU A 47 4.00 2.57 0.49
CA LEU A 47 5.29 2.17 1.07
C LEU A 47 6.24 1.63 -0.02
N ILE A 48 5.75 0.76 -0.90
CA ILE A 48 6.54 0.23 -2.03
C ILE A 48 7.00 1.38 -2.93
N GLU A 49 6.09 2.26 -3.33
CA GLU A 49 6.42 3.43 -4.17
C GLU A 49 7.47 4.35 -3.53
N HIS A 50 7.47 4.48 -2.20
CA HIS A 50 8.43 5.32 -1.50
C HIS A 50 9.79 4.64 -1.27
N LEU A 51 9.81 3.32 -1.04
CA LEU A 51 11.03 2.56 -0.77
C LEU A 51 11.76 2.10 -2.03
N THR A 52 11.05 1.85 -3.13
CA THR A 52 11.65 1.40 -4.40
C THR A 52 12.71 2.37 -4.95
N PRO A 53 12.53 3.70 -4.89
CA PRO A 53 13.57 4.66 -5.27
C PRO A 53 14.81 4.62 -4.36
N MET A 54 14.64 4.36 -3.06
CA MET A 54 15.76 4.34 -2.10
C MET A 54 16.73 3.17 -2.36
N GLU A 55 16.22 2.03 -2.82
CA GLU A 55 17.06 0.87 -3.19
C GLU A 55 17.94 1.13 -4.42
N GLN A 56 17.60 2.11 -5.27
CA GLN A 56 18.40 2.48 -6.43
C GLN A 56 19.52 3.48 -6.08
N GLU A 57 19.35 4.27 -5.01
CA GLU A 57 20.37 5.18 -4.51
C GLU A 57 21.43 4.46 -3.66
N GLU A 58 21.08 3.42 -2.91
CA GLU A 58 22.03 2.65 -2.10
C GLU A 58 22.93 1.70 -2.92
N LYS A 59 22.64 1.51 -4.21
CA LYS A 59 23.42 0.64 -5.13
C LYS A 59 24.31 1.40 -6.10
N ASN A 60 24.42 2.72 -5.98
CA ASN A 60 25.34 3.57 -6.76
C ASN A 60 26.49 4.10 -5.90
#